data_AF-A0A401RQC1-F1
#
_entry.id   AF-A0A401RQC1-F1
#
_cell.length_a   1.000
_cell.length_b   1.000
_cell.length_c   1.000
_cell.angle_alpha   90.00
_cell.angle_beta   90.00
_cell.angle_gamma   90.00
#
_symmetry.space_group_name_H-M   'P 1'
#
loop_
_entity.id
_entity.type
_entity.pdbx_description
1 polymer ?
#
loop_
_entity_poly.entity_id
_entity_poly.type
_entity_poly.pdbx_seq_one_letter_code
_entity_poly.pdbx_strand_id
1 'polypeptide(L)' 'VAAEKDGTPVFKFPKWRLKGKSITDVVEAYKSVGAELNVLPFCSQFIPMDVINHPKHGSIIYHPSLLPRHRGAAAINW' A
#
# COMPACT_ATOMS: atom_id res chain seq x y z
N VAL A 1 10.27 -3.77 -13.75
CA VAL A 1 10.11 -4.21 -12.34
C VAL A 1 10.02 -5.74 -12.34
N ALA A 2 10.49 -6.46 -11.31
CA ALA A 2 10.54 -7.93 -11.31
C ALA A 2 9.20 -8.59 -11.74
N ALA A 3 8.08 -8.15 -11.14
CA ALA A 3 6.73 -8.66 -11.40
C ALA A 3 6.25 -8.54 -12.87
N GLU A 4 6.75 -7.56 -13.64
CA GLU A 4 6.39 -7.42 -15.07
C GLU A 4 6.89 -8.61 -15.89
N LYS A 5 8.01 -9.24 -15.49
CA LYS A 5 8.57 -10.42 -16.16
C LYS A 5 7.67 -11.65 -15.99
N ASP A 6 6.91 -11.69 -14.90
CA ASP A 6 6.05 -12.81 -14.52
C ASP A 6 4.60 -12.61 -14.99
N GLY A 7 4.32 -11.55 -15.76
CA GLY A 7 2.98 -11.21 -16.22
C GLY A 7 2.02 -10.74 -15.12
N THR A 8 2.53 -10.48 -13.91
CA THR A 8 1.72 -9.96 -12.81
C THR A 8 1.35 -8.50 -13.09
N PRO A 9 0.08 -8.07 -12.87
CA PRO A 9 -0.31 -6.68 -13.06
C PRO A 9 0.55 -5.71 -12.22
N VAL A 10 1.09 -4.67 -12.86
CA VAL A 10 1.92 -3.66 -12.21
C VAL A 10 1.35 -2.27 -12.47
N PHE A 11 1.05 -1.56 -11.40
CA PHE A 11 0.58 -0.18 -11.44
C PHE A 11 1.59 0.75 -10.79
N LYS A 12 1.91 1.87 -11.46
CA LYS A 12 2.88 2.87 -10.96
C LYS A 12 2.15 4.19 -10.72
N PHE A 13 1.63 4.37 -9.51
CA PHE A 13 0.92 5.58 -9.13
C PHE A 13 1.87 6.60 -8.48
N PRO A 14 1.97 7.83 -9.00
CA PRO A 14 2.80 8.87 -8.37
C PRO A 14 2.17 9.40 -7.08
N LYS A 15 0.84 9.30 -6.94
CA LYS A 15 0.05 9.78 -5.80
C LYS A 15 -1.16 8.86 -5.60
N TRP A 16 -1.57 8.69 -4.35
CA TRP A 16 -2.80 7.96 -3.98
C TRP A 16 -4.00 8.87 -3.74
N ARG A 17 -3.73 10.14 -3.38
CA ARG A 17 -4.75 11.13 -3.03
C ARG A 17 -4.56 12.44 -3.78
N LEU A 18 -5.67 13.13 -4.01
CA LEU A 18 -5.73 14.51 -4.45
C LEU A 18 -6.68 15.28 -3.52
N LYS A 19 -6.22 16.39 -2.94
CA LYS A 19 -6.99 17.21 -1.98
C LYS A 19 -7.62 16.37 -0.84
N GLY A 20 -6.85 15.43 -0.30
CA GLY A 20 -7.27 14.55 0.80
C GLY A 20 -8.20 13.40 0.41
N LYS A 21 -8.68 13.32 -0.83
CA LYS A 21 -9.53 12.22 -1.32
C LYS A 21 -8.72 11.22 -2.14
N SER A 22 -9.05 9.93 -2.04
CA SER A 22 -8.47 8.89 -2.90
C SER A 22 -8.75 9.19 -4.37
N ILE A 23 -7.79 8.91 -5.25
CA ILE A 23 -7.96 9.08 -6.70
C ILE A 23 -8.77 7.88 -7.22
N THR A 24 -9.91 8.13 -7.86
CA THR A 24 -10.84 7.08 -8.31
C THR A 24 -10.14 6.02 -9.17
N ASP A 25 -9.44 6.44 -10.22
CA ASP A 25 -8.75 5.52 -11.15
C ASP A 25 -7.72 4.62 -10.44
N VAL A 26 -7.06 5.14 -9.40
CA VAL A 26 -6.10 4.37 -8.58
C VAL A 26 -6.83 3.28 -7.78
N VAL A 27 -7.95 3.65 -7.15
CA VAL A 27 -8.77 2.71 -6.36
C VAL A 27 -9.43 1.67 -7.24
N GLU A 28 -9.90 2.05 -8.44
CA GLU A 28 -10.50 1.11 -9.40
C GLU A 28 -9.47 0.14 -9.97
N ALA A 29 -8.29 0.61 -10.35
CA ALA A 29 -7.19 -0.24 -10.77
C ALA A 29 -6.81 -1.24 -9.67
N TYR A 30 -6.74 -0.80 -8.41
CA TYR A 30 -6.54 -1.69 -7.26
C TYR A 30 -7.66 -2.73 -7.12
N LYS A 31 -8.93 -2.31 -7.20
CA LYS A 31 -10.08 -3.24 -7.07
C LYS A 31 -10.13 -4.27 -8.19
N SER A 32 -9.61 -3.94 -9.38
CA SER A 32 -9.63 -4.85 -10.54
C SER A 32 -8.85 -6.15 -10.34
N VAL A 33 -7.88 -6.18 -9.41
CA VAL A 33 -7.11 -7.40 -9.12
C VAL A 33 -7.79 -8.33 -8.11
N GLY A 34 -8.90 -7.91 -7.48
CA GLY A 34 -9.67 -8.76 -6.56
C GLY A 34 -8.88 -9.23 -5.33
N ALA A 35 -8.04 -8.38 -4.76
CA ALA A 35 -7.17 -8.76 -3.63
C ALA A 35 -7.98 -9.13 -2.37
N GLU A 36 -7.67 -10.26 -1.77
CA GLU A 36 -8.24 -10.70 -0.47
C GLU A 36 -7.32 -10.39 0.74
N LEU A 37 -6.04 -10.07 0.49
CA LEU A 37 -5.06 -9.63 1.48
C LEU A 37 -4.09 -8.64 0.83
N ASN A 38 -3.78 -7.54 1.52
CA ASN A 38 -2.71 -6.63 1.13
C ASN A 38 -1.44 -6.92 1.93
N VAL A 39 -0.30 -6.94 1.24
CA VAL A 39 1.03 -7.04 1.85
C VAL A 39 1.82 -5.78 1.50
N LEU A 40 2.22 -5.03 2.52
CA LEU A 40 3.01 -3.80 2.38
C LEU A 40 4.43 -4.05 2.93
N PRO A 41 5.33 -4.67 2.13
CA PRO A 41 6.64 -5.13 2.60
C PRO A 41 7.62 -3.99 2.85
N PHE A 42 7.43 -2.85 2.17
CA PHE A 42 8.13 -1.60 2.44
C PHE A 42 7.34 -0.46 1.81
N CYS A 43 6.56 0.26 2.62
CA CYS A 43 5.71 1.34 2.14
C CYS A 43 6.14 2.67 2.79
N SER A 44 6.58 3.62 1.97
CA SER A 44 7.04 4.94 2.41
C SER A 44 5.94 6.00 2.43
N GLN A 45 4.73 5.67 1.95
CA GLN A 45 3.61 6.59 1.83
C GLN A 45 2.39 6.08 2.61
N PHE A 46 1.54 6.99 3.07
CA PHE A 46 0.25 6.61 3.66
C PHE A 46 -0.74 6.22 2.57
N ILE A 47 -1.04 4.93 2.50
CA ILE A 47 -2.06 4.37 1.62
C ILE A 47 -3.46 4.74 2.13
N PRO A 48 -4.41 5.09 1.24
CA PRO A 48 -5.77 5.41 1.64
C PRO A 48 -6.49 4.28 2.38
N MET A 49 -7.34 4.63 3.36
CA MET A 49 -8.03 3.63 4.21
C MET A 49 -9.04 2.78 3.44
N ASP A 50 -9.63 3.32 2.37
CA ASP A 50 -10.49 2.60 1.44
C ASP A 50 -9.74 1.56 0.60
N VAL A 51 -8.40 1.61 0.55
CA VAL A 51 -7.55 0.54 0.00
C VAL A 51 -7.10 -0.41 1.11
N ILE A 52 -6.62 0.14 2.24
CA ILE A 52 -6.15 -0.64 3.41
C ILE A 52 -7.23 -1.59 3.96
N ASN A 53 -8.47 -1.12 4.03
CA ASN A 53 -9.60 -1.87 4.61
C ASN A 53 -10.44 -2.61 3.56
N HIS A 54 -10.14 -2.48 2.26
CA HIS A 54 -10.91 -3.16 1.22
C HIS A 54 -10.86 -4.70 1.27
N PRO A 55 -9.68 -5.34 1.39
CA PRO A 55 -9.58 -6.78 1.24
C PRO A 55 -10.16 -7.49 2.48
N LYS A 56 -10.74 -8.68 2.28
CA LYS A 56 -11.38 -9.48 3.34
C LYS A 56 -10.48 -9.71 4.56
N HIS A 57 -9.17 -9.91 4.35
CA HIS A 57 -8.20 -10.18 5.40
C HIS A 57 -7.40 -8.94 5.84
N GLY A 58 -7.80 -7.75 5.36
CA GLY A 58 -7.12 -6.49 5.69
C GLY A 58 -5.73 -6.37 5.08
N SER A 59 -4.89 -5.57 5.74
CA SER A 59 -3.53 -5.27 5.27
C SER A 59 -2.51 -5.57 6.36
N ILE A 60 -1.42 -6.24 5.99
CA ILE A 60 -0.24 -6.42 6.86
C ILE A 60 0.90 -5.51 6.40
N ILE A 61 1.57 -4.88 7.36
CA ILE A 61 2.60 -3.86 7.11
C ILE A 61 3.87 -4.26 7.84
N TYR A 62 4.96 -4.39 7.09
CA TYR A 62 6.28 -4.50 7.69
C TYR A 62 6.71 -3.14 8.25
N HIS A 63 7.17 -3.15 9.51
CA HIS A 63 7.73 -1.97 10.16
C HIS A 63 9.06 -2.35 10.82
N PRO A 64 10.20 -1.73 10.44
CA PRO A 64 11.54 -2.14 10.87
C PRO A 64 11.90 -1.61 12.27
N SER A 65 11.00 -1.72 13.25
CA SER A 65 11.27 -1.40 14.65
C SER A 65 10.39 -2.23 15.60
N LEU A 66 10.73 -2.21 16.88
CA LEU A 66 9.90 -2.81 17.93
C LEU A 66 8.78 -1.85 18.33
N LEU A 67 7.63 -1.97 17.66
CA LEU A 67 6.44 -1.20 18.01
C LEU A 67 6.07 -1.38 19.51
N PRO A 68 5.60 -0.31 20.19
CA PRO A 68 5.21 0.99 19.65
C PRO A 68 6.37 2.00 19.46
N ARG A 69 7.65 1.61 19.63
CA ARG A 69 8.79 2.53 19.43
C ARG A 69 9.02 2.85 17.95
N HIS A 70 9.52 4.05 17.68
CA HIS A 70 9.94 4.52 16.34
C HIS A 70 8.85 4.34 15.26
N ARG A 71 7.60 4.70 15.57
CA ARG A 71 6.51 4.76 14.58
C ARG A 71 6.83 5.77 13.48
N GLY A 72 6.25 5.58 12.31
CA GLY A 72 6.37 6.51 11.19
C GLY A 72 7.53 6.18 10.26
N ALA A 73 7.89 7.13 9.41
CA ALA A 73 8.96 6.95 8.43
C ALA A 73 10.35 6.92 9.08
N ALA A 74 11.32 6.33 8.39
CA ALA A 74 12.72 6.26 8.80
C ALA A 74 12.97 5.59 10.17
N ALA A 75 12.16 4.59 10.52
CA ALA A 75 12.19 3.92 11.84
C ALA A 75 13.52 3.27 12.25
N ILE A 76 14.40 2.94 11.30
CA ILE A 76 15.75 2.38 11.59
C ILE A 76 16.70 3.46 12.14
N ASN A 77 16.52 4.72 11.74
CA ASN A 77 17.42 5.82 12.10
C ASN A 77 17.17 6.36 13.51
N TRP A 78 15.99 6.13 14.05
CA TRP A 78 15.51 6.64 15.34
C TRP A 78 15.70 5.61 16.44
#